data_AF-A0A520H1N3-F1
#
_entry.id   AF-A0A520H1N3-F1
#
_cell.length_a   1.000
_cell.length_b   1.000
_cell.length_c   1.000
_cell.angle_alpha   90.00
_cell.angle_beta   90.00
_cell.angle_gamma   90.00
#
_symmetry.space_group_name_H-M   'P 1'
#
loop_
_entity.id
_entity.type
_entity.pdbx_description
1 polymer ?
#
loop_
_entity_poly.entity_id
_entity_poly.type
_entity_poly.pdbx_seq_one_letter_code
_entity_poly.pdbx_strand_id
1 'polypeptide(L)'
;MTRGEAGWVEGRDVQVFADAFEPALHGCAPHSAGRTRRLDIEVEKLAAFSLVVRAAAAATSQEAYAEVSRAASKALRAKFGGGSIASTCAWLAGRAGREALASLLDGEAETTGPLSIHDIAEAVALARDIDGVQRAGRATD
;
A
#
# COMPACT_ATOMS: atom_id res chain seq x y z
N MET A 1 58.81 20.97 31.56
CA MET A 1 58.00 22.13 32.00
C MET A 1 58.52 23.31 31.20
N THR A 2 57.80 24.01 30.33
CA THR A 2 56.36 24.33 30.24
C THR A 2 56.11 24.83 28.80
N ARG A 3 55.11 24.25 28.13
CA ARG A 3 53.89 24.93 27.64
C ARG A 3 54.07 25.72 26.34
N GLY A 4 53.79 25.06 25.23
CA GLY A 4 53.53 25.72 23.95
C GLY A 4 52.21 26.47 24.01
N GLU A 5 52.25 27.78 23.83
CA GLU A 5 51.09 28.60 23.56
C GLU A 5 50.89 28.68 22.05
N ALA A 6 49.94 27.90 21.54
CA ALA A 6 49.34 28.17 20.24
C ALA A 6 48.27 29.24 20.46
N GLY A 7 48.56 30.45 20.00
CA GLY A 7 47.64 31.58 20.01
C GLY A 7 46.38 31.25 19.21
N TRP A 8 45.25 31.52 19.84
CA TRP A 8 43.95 31.57 19.19
C TRP A 8 43.95 32.75 18.21
N VAL A 9 43.75 32.46 16.92
CA VAL A 9 43.30 33.45 15.94
C VAL A 9 41.95 32.99 15.43
N GLU A 10 40.95 33.76 15.81
CA GLU A 10 39.56 33.66 15.40
C GLU A 10 39.40 34.19 13.97
N GLY A 11 38.68 33.44 13.13
CA GLY A 11 38.04 33.95 11.92
C GLY A 11 38.85 33.88 10.63
N ARG A 12 38.54 32.89 9.78
CA ARG A 12 37.81 33.09 8.51
C ARG A 12 37.69 31.79 7.71
N ASP A 13 36.44 31.47 7.40
CA ASP A 13 35.93 30.59 6.34
C ASP A 13 36.39 29.14 6.31
N VAL A 14 35.87 28.35 7.25
CA VAL A 14 35.36 27.03 6.86
C VAL A 14 34.13 27.32 6.00
N GLN A 15 34.26 27.27 4.67
CA GLN A 15 33.09 27.17 3.80
C GLN A 15 32.41 25.85 4.11
N VAL A 16 31.49 25.91 5.06
CA VAL A 16 30.54 24.85 5.35
C VAL A 16 29.64 24.78 4.12
N PHE A 17 29.87 23.79 3.27
CA PHE A 17 28.92 23.37 2.24
C PHE A 17 27.69 22.75 2.95
N ALA A 18 26.87 23.57 3.62
CA ALA A 18 25.68 23.13 4.35
C ALA A 18 24.35 23.60 3.73
N ASP A 19 24.34 24.28 2.58
CA ASP A 19 23.09 24.86 2.05
C ASP A 19 22.53 24.21 0.77
N ALA A 20 23.12 23.11 0.28
CA ALA A 20 22.66 22.47 -0.96
C ALA A 20 22.07 21.05 -0.80
N PHE A 21 22.10 20.46 0.40
CA PHE A 21 21.63 19.07 0.62
C PHE A 21 20.59 18.90 1.74
N GLU A 22 20.09 19.99 2.33
CA GLU A 22 18.99 19.93 3.31
C GLU A 22 17.59 19.62 2.74
N PRO A 23 17.25 19.76 1.43
CA PRO A 23 15.95 19.27 0.96
C PRO A 23 15.90 17.74 0.87
N ALA A 24 17.05 17.05 0.96
CA ALA A 24 17.14 15.59 0.87
C ALA A 24 17.07 14.90 2.25
N LEU A 25 17.24 15.65 3.34
CA LEU A 25 17.22 15.12 4.72
C LEU A 25 15.89 15.38 5.43
N HIS A 26 15.08 16.30 4.94
CA HIS A 26 13.69 16.45 5.35
C HIS A 26 12.78 15.54 4.52
N GLY A 27 12.79 14.27 4.88
CA GLY A 27 11.87 13.27 4.38
C GLY A 27 10.43 13.78 4.38
N CYS A 28 9.75 13.50 3.26
CA CYS A 28 8.32 13.64 3.05
C CYS A 28 7.74 15.01 3.45
N ALA A 29 7.61 15.91 2.47
CA ALA A 29 6.80 17.13 2.63
C ALA A 29 5.44 16.76 3.25
N PRO A 30 4.99 17.44 4.33
CA PRO A 30 3.79 17.07 5.05
C PRO A 30 2.60 17.05 4.09
N HIS A 31 2.01 15.87 3.93
CA HIS A 31 0.85 15.65 3.07
C HIS A 31 -0.29 16.58 3.50
N SER A 32 -1.01 17.17 2.53
CA SER A 32 -2.25 17.88 2.85
C SER A 32 -3.24 16.91 3.48
N ALA A 33 -4.02 17.37 4.47
CA ALA A 33 -4.96 16.51 5.21
C ALA A 33 -5.94 15.74 4.29
N GLY A 34 -6.31 16.33 3.15
CA GLY A 34 -7.14 15.65 2.14
C GLY A 34 -6.44 14.50 1.42
N ARG A 35 -5.11 14.60 1.22
CA ARG A 35 -4.29 13.53 0.62
C ARG A 35 -4.09 12.39 1.60
N THR A 36 -3.80 12.68 2.87
CA THR A 36 -3.70 11.67 3.94
C THR A 36 -4.99 10.88 4.07
N ARG A 37 -6.14 11.57 4.18
CA ARG A 37 -7.44 10.89 4.28
C ARG A 37 -7.76 10.00 3.08
N ARG A 38 -7.38 10.43 1.88
CA ARG A 38 -7.55 9.61 0.67
C ARG A 38 -6.69 8.36 0.75
N LEU A 39 -5.44 8.50 1.16
CA LEU A 39 -4.51 7.39 1.30
C LEU A 39 -5.02 6.36 2.31
N ASP A 40 -5.52 6.82 3.46
CA ASP A 40 -6.11 5.96 4.49
C ASP A 40 -7.26 5.11 3.95
N ILE A 41 -8.17 5.73 3.17
CA ILE A 41 -9.30 5.03 2.54
C ILE A 41 -8.81 3.98 1.52
N GLU A 42 -7.80 4.30 0.73
CA GLU A 42 -7.29 3.37 -0.29
C GLU A 42 -6.53 2.20 0.37
N VAL A 43 -5.82 2.42 1.47
CA VAL A 43 -5.18 1.34 2.25
C VAL A 43 -6.22 0.51 3.01
N GLU A 44 -7.29 1.13 3.51
CA GLU A 44 -8.42 0.40 4.10
C GLU A 44 -9.11 -0.51 3.08
N LYS A 45 -9.32 -0.02 1.85
CA LYS A 45 -9.81 -0.83 0.74
C LYS A 45 -8.84 -1.96 0.41
N LEU A 46 -7.54 -1.66 0.32
CA LEU A 46 -6.49 -2.64 0.05
C LEU A 46 -6.55 -3.82 1.04
N ALA A 47 -6.65 -3.54 2.34
CA ALA A 47 -6.75 -4.57 3.37
C ALA A 47 -8.05 -5.39 3.26
N ALA A 48 -9.20 -4.72 3.11
CA ALA A 48 -10.50 -5.40 3.00
C ALA A 48 -10.58 -6.28 1.75
N PHE A 49 -10.04 -5.80 0.63
CA PHE A 49 -10.05 -6.50 -0.64
C PHE A 49 -9.10 -7.70 -0.62
N SER A 50 -7.94 -7.55 0.03
CA SER A 50 -6.99 -8.64 0.25
C SER A 50 -7.59 -9.79 1.05
N LEU A 51 -8.39 -9.49 2.09
CA LEU A 51 -9.13 -10.52 2.84
C LEU A 51 -10.10 -11.31 1.97
N VAL A 52 -10.86 -10.62 1.12
CA VAL A 52 -11.83 -11.25 0.20
C VAL A 52 -11.12 -12.19 -0.78
N VAL A 53 -10.01 -11.74 -1.39
CA VAL A 53 -9.28 -12.57 -2.36
C VAL A 53 -8.64 -13.78 -1.69
N ARG A 54 -8.05 -13.63 -0.50
CA ARG A 54 -7.47 -14.77 0.24
C ARG A 54 -8.54 -15.79 0.60
N ALA A 55 -9.70 -15.34 1.10
CA ALA A 55 -10.82 -16.25 1.41
C ALA A 55 -11.32 -16.97 0.15
N ALA A 56 -11.40 -16.27 -0.98
CA ALA A 56 -11.82 -16.85 -2.26
C ALA A 56 -10.81 -17.88 -2.78
N ALA A 57 -9.51 -17.58 -2.68
CA ALA A 57 -8.43 -18.47 -3.10
C ALA A 57 -8.30 -19.72 -2.20
N ALA A 58 -8.65 -19.61 -0.92
CA ALA A 58 -8.65 -20.72 0.02
C ALA A 58 -9.86 -21.66 -0.13
N ALA A 59 -10.87 -21.29 -0.92
CA ALA A 59 -12.05 -22.12 -1.14
C ALA A 59 -11.71 -23.36 -1.98
N THR A 60 -11.80 -24.55 -1.39
CA THR A 60 -11.45 -25.82 -2.04
C THR A 60 -12.59 -26.46 -2.82
N SER A 61 -13.79 -25.86 -2.78
CA SER A 61 -14.98 -26.36 -3.48
C SER A 61 -15.82 -25.21 -4.01
N GLN A 62 -16.67 -25.51 -5.00
CA GLN A 62 -17.59 -24.53 -5.57
C GLN A 62 -18.61 -24.03 -4.53
N GLU A 63 -19.04 -24.90 -3.60
CA GLU A 63 -19.95 -24.53 -2.52
C GLU A 63 -19.29 -23.55 -1.54
N ALA A 64 -18.05 -23.83 -1.14
CA ALA A 64 -17.26 -22.95 -0.28
C ALA A 64 -17.03 -21.59 -0.97
N TYR A 65 -16.70 -21.60 -2.27
CA TYR A 65 -16.53 -20.36 -3.04
C TYR A 65 -17.85 -19.57 -3.11
N ALA A 66 -19.00 -20.23 -3.31
CA ALA A 66 -20.30 -19.57 -3.34
C ALA A 66 -20.68 -18.96 -1.98
N GLU A 67 -20.33 -19.61 -0.87
CA GLU A 67 -20.48 -19.05 0.48
C GLU A 67 -19.60 -17.81 0.68
N VAL A 68 -18.30 -17.91 0.36
CA VAL A 68 -17.37 -16.78 0.42
C VAL A 68 -17.84 -15.63 -0.46
N SER A 69 -18.32 -15.91 -1.67
CA SER A 69 -18.84 -14.89 -2.59
C SER A 69 -20.04 -14.15 -2.03
N ARG A 70 -20.98 -14.86 -1.40
CA ARG A 70 -22.14 -14.24 -0.72
C ARG A 70 -21.70 -13.41 0.48
N ALA A 71 -20.82 -13.94 1.32
CA ALA A 71 -20.30 -13.26 2.50
C ALA A 71 -19.52 -11.98 2.11
N ALA A 72 -18.62 -12.08 1.13
CA ALA A 72 -17.87 -10.97 0.58
C ALA A 72 -18.80 -9.92 -0.02
N SER A 73 -19.77 -10.30 -0.85
CA SER A 73 -20.72 -9.34 -1.45
C SER A 73 -21.51 -8.58 -0.38
N LYS A 74 -21.93 -9.26 0.70
CA LYS A 74 -22.61 -8.63 1.83
C LYS A 74 -21.69 -7.65 2.56
N ALA A 75 -20.45 -8.05 2.85
CA ALA A 75 -19.47 -7.21 3.54
C ALA A 75 -19.08 -5.98 2.71
N LEU A 76 -18.81 -6.17 1.42
CA LEU A 76 -18.48 -5.10 0.46
C LEU A 76 -19.66 -4.14 0.29
N ARG A 77 -20.90 -4.64 0.24
CA ARG A 77 -22.08 -3.78 0.20
C ARG A 77 -22.23 -2.92 1.46
N ALA A 78 -22.02 -3.52 2.63
CA ALA A 78 -22.11 -2.79 3.90
C ALA A 78 -21.03 -1.71 4.03
N LYS A 79 -19.81 -1.99 3.56
CA LYS A 79 -18.65 -1.10 3.74
C LYS A 79 -18.45 -0.09 2.62
N PHE A 80 -18.71 -0.50 1.38
CA PHE A 80 -18.36 0.26 0.17
C PHE A 80 -19.56 0.51 -0.77
N GLY A 81 -20.78 0.15 -0.36
CA GLY A 81 -22.00 0.33 -1.15
C GLY A 81 -22.22 -0.72 -2.24
N GLY A 82 -21.23 -1.59 -2.49
CA GLY A 82 -21.33 -2.72 -3.41
C GLY A 82 -19.99 -3.38 -3.67
N GLY A 83 -20.00 -4.50 -4.40
CA GLY A 83 -18.80 -5.19 -4.85
C GLY A 83 -19.00 -6.69 -4.96
N SER A 84 -18.09 -7.32 -5.70
CA SER A 84 -17.94 -8.76 -5.87
C SER A 84 -16.47 -9.14 -5.83
N ILE A 85 -16.18 -10.44 -5.67
CA ILE A 85 -14.81 -10.97 -5.76
C ILE A 85 -14.15 -10.53 -7.08
N ALA A 86 -14.88 -10.57 -8.20
CA ALA A 86 -14.35 -10.15 -9.50
C ALA A 86 -13.98 -8.66 -9.54
N SER A 87 -14.85 -7.76 -9.04
CA SER A 87 -14.51 -6.33 -8.98
C SER A 87 -13.36 -6.03 -8.02
N THR A 88 -13.27 -6.81 -6.93
CA THR A 88 -12.16 -6.75 -5.96
C THR A 88 -10.84 -7.15 -6.61
N CYS A 89 -10.80 -8.28 -7.33
CA CYS A 89 -9.61 -8.71 -8.08
C CYS A 89 -9.20 -7.65 -9.11
N ALA A 90 -10.15 -7.14 -9.90
CA ALA A 90 -9.88 -6.12 -10.90
C ALA A 90 -9.31 -4.82 -10.30
N TRP A 91 -9.79 -4.41 -9.13
CA TRP A 91 -9.27 -3.23 -8.43
C TRP A 91 -7.84 -3.47 -7.91
N LEU A 92 -7.58 -4.62 -7.28
CA LEU A 92 -6.27 -4.99 -6.74
C LEU A 92 -5.21 -5.16 -7.84
N ALA A 93 -5.58 -5.77 -8.97
CA ALA A 93 -4.72 -5.89 -10.13
C ALA A 93 -4.53 -4.54 -10.87
N GLY A 94 -5.49 -3.64 -10.72
CA GLY A 94 -5.52 -2.33 -11.35
C GLY A 94 -4.56 -1.30 -10.77
N ARG A 95 -4.58 -0.09 -11.34
CA ARG A 95 -3.68 1.01 -10.97
C ARG A 95 -3.85 1.42 -9.50
N ALA A 96 -5.10 1.57 -9.04
CA ALA A 96 -5.39 2.00 -7.67
C ALA A 96 -4.83 1.02 -6.63
N GLY A 97 -5.03 -0.29 -6.80
CA GLY A 97 -4.46 -1.30 -5.91
C GLY A 97 -2.94 -1.29 -5.88
N ARG A 98 -2.29 -1.06 -7.02
CA ARG A 98 -0.82 -0.92 -7.09
C ARG A 98 -0.30 0.32 -6.37
N GLU A 99 -0.94 1.46 -6.56
CA GLU A 99 -0.55 2.71 -5.90
C GLU A 99 -0.76 2.60 -4.37
N ALA A 100 -1.87 2.00 -3.93
CA ALA A 100 -2.11 1.76 -2.51
C ALA A 100 -1.08 0.81 -1.89
N LEU A 101 -0.71 -0.27 -2.59
CA LEU A 101 0.34 -1.18 -2.13
C LEU A 101 1.71 -0.50 -2.08
N ALA A 102 2.07 0.30 -3.09
CA ALA A 102 3.32 1.05 -3.09
C ALA A 102 3.39 2.01 -1.89
N SER A 103 2.31 2.75 -1.64
CA SER A 103 2.22 3.67 -0.49
C SER A 103 2.43 2.95 0.85
N LEU A 104 1.96 1.71 0.98
CA LEU A 104 2.18 0.88 2.16
C LEU A 104 3.63 0.39 2.27
N LEU A 105 4.24 0.02 1.16
CA LEU A 105 5.65 -0.44 1.11
C LEU A 105 6.64 0.70 1.36
N ASP A 106 6.31 1.90 0.91
CA ASP A 106 7.11 3.11 1.08
C ASP A 106 6.94 3.74 2.48
N GLY A 107 6.03 3.20 3.30
CA GLY A 107 5.75 3.71 4.65
C GLY A 107 4.94 5.01 4.66
N GLU A 108 4.32 5.39 3.54
CA GLU A 108 3.46 6.58 3.43
C GLU A 108 2.11 6.38 4.13
N ALA A 109 1.71 5.13 4.35
CA ALA A 109 0.51 4.77 5.10
C ALA A 109 0.67 3.44 5.84
N GLU A 110 -0.18 3.23 6.84
CA GLU A 110 -0.22 2.03 7.66
C GLU A 110 -1.56 1.31 7.49
N THR A 111 -1.54 -0.02 7.62
CA THR A 111 -2.78 -0.82 7.67
C THR A 111 -3.23 -0.98 9.11
N THR A 112 -4.52 -0.77 9.36
CA THR A 112 -5.16 -0.96 10.67
C THR A 112 -5.82 -2.34 10.81
N GLY A 113 -5.57 -3.25 9.85
CA GLY A 113 -6.23 -4.55 9.74
C GLY A 113 -5.41 -5.72 10.30
N PRO A 114 -5.99 -6.93 10.30
CA PRO A 114 -5.32 -8.14 10.79
C PRO A 114 -4.27 -8.68 9.81
N LEU A 115 -4.08 -8.06 8.65
CA LEU A 115 -3.16 -8.52 7.62
C LEU A 115 -1.81 -7.84 7.75
N SER A 116 -0.75 -8.63 7.66
CA SER A 116 0.59 -8.09 7.46
C SER A 116 0.74 -7.51 6.04
N ILE A 117 1.76 -6.67 5.84
CA ILE A 117 2.12 -6.17 4.50
C ILE A 117 2.40 -7.35 3.54
N HIS A 118 3.01 -8.42 4.05
CA HIS A 118 3.27 -9.64 3.28
C HIS A 118 1.96 -10.31 2.82
N ASP A 119 0.98 -10.49 3.71
CA ASP A 119 -0.32 -11.08 3.35
C ASP A 119 -1.06 -10.27 2.29
N ILE A 120 -0.93 -8.94 2.34
CA ILE A 120 -1.52 -8.02 1.36
C ILE A 120 -0.83 -8.17 0.01
N ALA A 121 0.51 -8.20 -0.01
CA ALA A 121 1.28 -8.39 -1.24
C ALA A 121 0.95 -9.73 -1.92
N GLU A 122 0.82 -10.81 -1.14
CA GLU A 122 0.40 -12.12 -1.62
C GLU A 122 -1.02 -12.08 -2.21
N ALA A 123 -1.96 -11.44 -1.51
CA ALA A 123 -3.33 -11.30 -2.00
C ALA A 123 -3.42 -10.49 -3.31
N VAL A 124 -2.58 -9.46 -3.47
CA VAL A 124 -2.48 -8.69 -4.72
C VAL A 124 -1.93 -9.55 -5.86
N ALA A 125 -0.96 -10.44 -5.58
CA ALA A 125 -0.47 -11.39 -6.58
C ALA A 125 -1.57 -12.38 -7.01
N LEU A 126 -2.25 -13.00 -6.04
CA LEU A 126 -3.39 -13.90 -6.30
C LEU A 126 -4.49 -13.21 -7.13
N ALA A 127 -4.80 -11.94 -6.83
CA ALA A 127 -5.79 -11.17 -7.56
C ALA A 127 -5.41 -10.99 -9.04
N ARG A 128 -4.12 -10.77 -9.34
CA ARG A 128 -3.63 -10.64 -10.73
C ARG A 128 -3.74 -11.94 -11.50
N ASP A 129 -3.44 -13.07 -10.86
CA ASP A 129 -3.55 -14.39 -11.48
C ASP A 129 -5.01 -14.70 -11.83
N ILE A 130 -5.93 -14.48 -10.87
CA ILE A 130 -7.37 -14.68 -11.07
C ILE A 130 -7.90 -13.76 -12.20
N ASP A 131 -7.56 -12.48 -12.17
CA ASP A 131 -8.01 -11.50 -13.17
C ASP A 131 -7.42 -11.80 -14.57
N GLY A 132 -6.16 -12.27 -14.64
CA GLY A 132 -5.54 -12.76 -15.87
C GLY A 132 -6.30 -13.93 -16.51
N VAL A 133 -6.63 -14.94 -15.71
CA VAL A 133 -7.44 -16.09 -16.16
C VAL A 133 -8.83 -15.64 -16.64
N GLN A 134 -9.49 -14.74 -15.92
CA GLN A 134 -10.81 -14.22 -16.28
C GLN A 134 -10.81 -13.37 -17.55
N ARG A 135 -9.71 -12.68 -17.87
CA ARG A 135 -9.59 -11.94 -19.14
C ARG A 135 -9.30 -12.88 -20.30
N ALA A 136 -8.44 -13.88 -20.11
CA ALA A 136 -8.15 -14.86 -21.14
C ALA A 136 -9.40 -15.63 -21.58
N GLY A 137 -10.23 -16.08 -20.62
CA GLY A 137 -11.48 -16.78 -20.94
C GLY A 137 -12.57 -15.93 -21.61
N ARG A 138 -12.45 -14.59 -21.58
CA ARG A 138 -13.35 -13.66 -22.27
C ARG A 138 -12.89 -13.28 -23.67
N ALA A 139 -11.64 -13.54 -24.02
CA ALA A 139 -11.09 -13.26 -25.36
C ALA A 139 -11.36 -14.41 -26.35
N THR A 140 -11.87 -15.54 -25.86
CA THR A 140 -12.12 -16.76 -26.62
C THR A 140 -13.62 -17.02 -26.88
N ASP A 141 -14.49 -16.12 -26.43
CA ASP A 141 -15.95 -16.13 -26.66
C ASP A 141 -16.32 -15.02 -27.66
#